data_AF-W1YRW7-F1
#
_entry.id   AF-W1YRW7-F1
#
_cell.length_a   1.000
_cell.length_b   1.000
_cell.length_c   1.000
_cell.angle_alpha   90.00
_cell.angle_beta   90.00
_cell.angle_gamma   90.00
#
_symmetry.space_group_name_H-M   'P 1'
#
loop_
_entity.id
_entity.type
_entity.pdbx_description
1 polymer ?
#
loop_
_entity_poly.entity_id
_entity_poly.type
_entity_poly.pdbx_seq_one_letter_code
_entity_poly.pdbx_strand_id
1 'polypeptide(L)'
;MIKRKMTSAFAVAAMMGVATAFAVNPFSDVPSDSWAYQAVDQLATAGIINGYPDGTFKGQNNITRYEMAQMIAKGMANQDRANAEQQAMLNRLADEYSNELNTLGVR
;
A
#
# COMPACT_ATOMS: atom_id res chain seq x y z
N MET A 1 16.74 -63.67 -20.39
CA MET A 1 15.54 -63.61 -19.52
C MET A 1 15.27 -62.14 -19.19
N ILE A 2 14.36 -61.50 -19.94
CA ILE A 2 14.07 -60.07 -19.88
C ILE A 2 12.94 -59.86 -18.86
N LYS A 3 13.15 -59.03 -17.83
CA LYS A 3 12.06 -58.61 -16.92
C LYS A 3 11.80 -57.12 -17.12
N ARG A 4 10.81 -56.79 -17.95
CA ARG A 4 10.14 -55.49 -17.95
C ARG A 4 9.12 -55.51 -16.80
N LYS A 5 9.24 -54.59 -15.84
CA LYS A 5 8.14 -54.22 -14.95
C LYS A 5 7.90 -52.72 -15.09
N MET A 6 6.76 -52.41 -15.69
CA MET A 6 6.18 -51.09 -15.78
C MET A 6 5.36 -50.82 -14.50
N THR A 7 5.24 -49.52 -14.19
CA THR A 7 4.25 -48.83 -13.34
C THR A 7 4.27 -49.05 -11.83
N SER A 8 4.54 -47.97 -11.09
CA SER A 8 3.69 -47.48 -10.00
C SER A 8 4.01 -46.00 -9.77
N ALA A 9 2.96 -45.17 -9.82
CA ALA A 9 3.01 -43.73 -9.70
C ALA A 9 3.31 -43.27 -8.27
N PHE A 10 4.05 -42.18 -8.13
CA PHE A 10 4.01 -41.31 -6.95
C PHE A 10 3.85 -39.89 -7.46
N ALA A 11 2.67 -39.31 -7.22
CA ALA A 11 2.41 -37.90 -7.42
C ALA A 11 3.28 -37.09 -6.45
N VAL A 12 4.03 -36.11 -6.95
CA VAL A 12 4.49 -34.98 -6.13
C VAL A 12 4.24 -33.71 -6.92
N ALA A 13 3.19 -33.03 -6.45
CA ALA A 13 2.84 -31.62 -6.57
C ALA A 13 3.81 -30.71 -7.33
N ALA A 14 3.27 -30.05 -8.35
CA ALA A 14 3.73 -28.74 -8.79
C ALA A 14 3.53 -27.76 -7.61
N MET A 15 4.53 -27.66 -6.74
CA MET A 15 4.66 -26.57 -5.79
C MET A 15 5.08 -25.34 -6.59
N MET A 16 4.12 -24.63 -7.19
CA MET A 16 4.30 -23.20 -7.43
C MET A 16 4.49 -22.56 -6.06
N GLY A 17 5.74 -22.45 -5.63
CA GLY A 17 6.10 -21.60 -4.52
C GLY A 17 5.72 -20.19 -4.91
N VAL A 18 4.56 -19.72 -4.45
CA VAL A 18 4.33 -18.29 -4.30
C VAL A 18 5.30 -17.86 -3.22
N ALA A 19 6.52 -17.51 -3.64
CA ALA A 19 7.40 -16.73 -2.79
C ALA A 19 6.65 -15.42 -2.58
N THR A 20 6.00 -15.28 -1.43
CA THR A 20 5.63 -13.97 -0.93
C THR A 20 6.94 -13.26 -0.68
N ALA A 21 7.45 -12.56 -1.69
CA ALA A 21 8.48 -11.57 -1.50
C ALA A 21 7.87 -10.55 -0.56
N PHE A 22 8.20 -10.66 0.74
CA PHE A 22 8.02 -9.55 1.64
C PHE A 22 8.78 -8.40 0.99
N ALA A 23 8.06 -7.34 0.61
CA ALA A 23 8.70 -6.15 0.09
C ALA A 23 9.69 -5.71 1.17
N VAL A 24 10.98 -5.86 0.87
CA VAL A 24 12.03 -5.34 1.73
C VAL A 24 11.97 -3.83 1.57
N ASN A 25 12.05 -3.11 2.69
CA ASN A 25 12.14 -1.66 2.67
C ASN A 25 13.20 -1.25 1.63
N PRO A 26 12.85 -0.43 0.62
CA PRO A 26 13.72 -0.19 -0.52
C PRO A 26 14.90 0.74 -0.19
N PHE A 27 14.98 1.29 1.02
CA PHE A 27 15.93 2.34 1.39
C PHE A 27 17.13 1.80 2.16
N SER A 28 18.33 2.08 1.63
CA SER A 28 19.62 1.62 2.17
C SER A 28 19.98 2.24 3.53
N ASP A 29 19.40 3.39 3.87
CA ASP A 29 19.62 4.13 5.12
C ASP A 29 18.54 3.87 6.18
N VAL A 30 17.67 2.88 5.97
CA VAL A 30 16.66 2.45 6.94
C VAL A 30 16.86 0.97 7.28
N PRO A 31 17.75 0.63 8.23
CA PRO A 31 18.04 -0.75 8.58
C PRO A 31 16.87 -1.42 9.31
N SER A 32 16.79 -2.75 9.28
CA SER A 32 15.66 -3.54 9.80
C SER A 32 15.46 -3.46 11.32
N ASP A 33 16.48 -3.04 12.06
CA ASP A 33 16.43 -2.78 13.49
C ASP A 33 16.07 -1.32 13.84
N SER A 34 15.87 -0.46 12.85
CA SER A 34 15.41 0.91 13.04
C SER A 34 13.97 0.95 13.55
N TRP A 35 13.73 1.81 14.53
CA TRP A 35 12.37 2.11 15.02
C TRP A 35 11.42 2.58 13.90
N ALA A 36 11.96 3.18 12.84
CA ALA A 36 11.20 3.71 11.72
C ALA A 36 10.92 2.66 10.61
N TYR A 37 11.56 1.49 10.68
CA TYR A 37 11.60 0.54 9.56
C TYR A 37 10.20 0.19 9.04
N GLN A 38 9.30 -0.25 9.93
CA GLN A 38 7.93 -0.63 9.55
C GLN A 38 7.11 0.54 9.01
N ALA A 39 7.23 1.72 9.62
CA ALA A 39 6.47 2.89 9.18
C ALA A 39 6.90 3.34 7.78
N VAL A 40 8.22 3.39 7.54
CA VAL A 40 8.79 3.75 6.23
C VAL A 40 8.41 2.72 5.18
N ASP A 41 8.50 1.42 5.49
CA ASP A 41 8.11 0.35 4.57
C ASP A 41 6.63 0.45 4.15
N GLN A 42 5.72 0.67 5.10
CA GLN A 42 4.29 0.83 4.84
C GLN A 42 4.01 2.06 3.97
N LEU A 43 4.64 3.20 4.27
CA LEU A 43 4.45 4.43 3.50
C LEU A 43 5.02 4.30 2.08
N ALA A 44 6.13 3.58 1.91
CA ALA A 44 6.74 3.32 0.61
C ALA A 44 5.87 2.38 -0.22
N THR A 45 5.38 1.29 0.40
CA THR A 45 4.45 0.35 -0.24
C THR A 45 3.15 1.02 -0.65
N ALA A 46 2.66 1.98 0.15
CA ALA A 46 1.50 2.80 -0.19
C ALA A 46 1.79 3.86 -1.27
N GLY A 47 3.05 4.05 -1.72
CA GLY A 47 3.42 5.10 -2.67
C GLY A 47 3.31 6.52 -2.10
N ILE A 48 3.24 6.66 -0.78
CA ILE A 48 3.20 7.95 -0.09
C ILE A 48 4.60 8.58 -0.11
N ILE A 49 5.63 7.75 0.11
CA ILE A 49 7.04 8.14 0.03
C ILE A 49 7.76 7.33 -1.06
N ASN A 50 8.70 7.97 -1.75
CA ASN A 50 9.46 7.35 -2.84
C ASN A 50 10.98 7.32 -2.58
N GLY A 51 11.45 8.05 -1.56
CA GLY A 51 12.87 8.29 -1.33
C GLY A 51 13.55 9.06 -2.47
N TYR A 52 14.87 8.91 -2.55
CA TYR A 52 15.73 9.61 -3.49
C TYR A 52 16.30 8.66 -4.56
N PRO A 53 16.76 9.17 -5.71
CA PRO A 53 17.33 8.34 -6.78
C PRO A 53 18.56 7.52 -6.38
N ASP A 54 19.22 7.89 -5.30
CA ASP A 54 20.37 7.19 -4.71
C ASP A 54 19.95 6.00 -3.83
N GLY A 55 18.65 5.69 -3.72
CA GLY A 55 18.14 4.56 -2.94
C GLY A 55 18.08 4.82 -1.43
N THR A 56 17.95 6.09 -1.02
CA THR A 56 17.84 6.49 0.40
C THR A 56 16.49 7.14 0.71
N PHE A 57 16.08 7.11 1.97
CA PHE A 57 14.91 7.81 2.51
C PHE A 57 15.28 9.20 3.04
N LYS A 58 16.48 9.35 3.62
CA LYS A 58 17.00 10.55 4.29
C LYS A 58 16.10 11.06 5.42
N GLY A 59 15.65 10.14 6.28
CA GLY A 59 14.67 10.43 7.35
C GLY A 59 15.08 11.53 8.35
N GLN A 60 16.38 11.85 8.45
CA GLN A 60 16.88 12.90 9.34
C GLN A 60 16.92 14.29 8.70
N ASN A 61 16.61 14.40 7.41
CA ASN A 61 16.54 15.68 6.74
C ASN A 61 15.24 16.41 7.07
N ASN A 62 15.33 17.73 7.16
CA ASN A 62 14.13 18.56 7.21
C ASN A 62 13.38 18.47 5.88
N ILE A 63 12.05 18.40 5.98
CA ILE A 63 11.16 18.53 4.84
C ILE A 63 10.54 19.93 4.81
N THR A 64 10.19 20.39 3.62
CA THR A 64 9.39 21.59 3.40
C THR A 64 7.93 21.34 3.75
N ARG A 65 7.19 22.43 4.02
CA ARG A 65 5.73 22.37 4.19
C ARG A 65 5.01 21.80 2.95
N TYR A 66 5.58 22.00 1.77
CA TYR A 66 5.04 21.48 0.51
C TYR A 66 5.19 19.96 0.41
N GLU A 67 6.36 19.42 0.76
CA GLU A 67 6.60 17.96 0.79
C GLU A 67 5.72 17.28 1.84
N MET A 68 5.55 17.90 3.02
CA MET A 68 4.60 17.43 4.02
C MET A 68 3.17 17.41 3.48
N ALA A 69 2.71 18.50 2.85
CA ALA A 69 1.37 18.57 2.27
C ALA A 69 1.16 17.51 1.17
N GLN A 70 2.17 17.23 0.34
CA GLN A 70 2.12 16.15 -0.64
C GLN A 70 1.96 14.77 0.01
N MET A 71 2.72 14.47 1.07
CA MET A 71 2.58 13.19 1.77
C MET A 71 1.18 13.02 2.37
N ILE A 72 0.64 14.08 2.98
CA ILE A 72 -0.73 14.08 3.52
C ILE A 72 -1.75 13.87 2.40
N ALA A 73 -1.65 14.60 1.29
CA ALA A 73 -2.56 14.47 0.16
C ALA A 73 -2.53 13.07 -0.46
N LYS A 74 -1.35 12.45 -0.58
CA LYS A 74 -1.21 11.06 -1.02
C LYS A 74 -1.82 10.08 -0.02
N GLY A 75 -1.62 10.30 1.28
CA GLY A 75 -2.24 9.50 2.34
C GLY A 75 -3.77 9.53 2.26
N MET A 76 -4.35 10.73 2.12
CA MET A 76 -5.79 10.91 1.94
C MET A 76 -6.29 10.25 0.66
N ALA A 77 -5.61 10.47 -0.48
CA ALA A 77 -6.00 9.85 -1.75
C ALA A 77 -5.91 8.32 -1.73
N ASN A 78 -5.00 7.74 -0.94
CA ASN A 78 -4.92 6.29 -0.74
C ASN A 78 -6.02 5.78 0.20
N GLN A 79 -6.45 6.58 1.18
CA GLN A 79 -7.62 6.30 1.99
C GLN A 79 -8.91 6.40 1.17
N ASP A 80 -9.01 7.34 0.24
CA ASP A 80 -10.15 7.48 -0.67
C ASP A 80 -10.20 6.34 -1.70
N ARG A 81 -9.05 5.77 -2.06
CA ARG A 81 -8.95 4.51 -2.82
C ARG A 81 -9.36 3.28 -2.00
N ALA A 82 -9.50 3.42 -0.69
CA ALA A 82 -10.11 2.44 0.21
C ALA A 82 -11.53 2.90 0.61
N ASN A 83 -12.41 3.07 -0.37
CA ASN A 83 -13.70 2.35 -0.46
C ASN A 83 -14.65 3.10 -1.40
N ALA A 84 -14.91 2.51 -2.56
CA ALA A 84 -16.04 2.88 -3.40
C ALA A 84 -17.38 2.87 -2.61
N GLU A 85 -17.46 2.06 -1.55
CA GLU A 85 -18.58 1.99 -0.62
C GLU A 85 -18.75 3.25 0.24
N GLN A 86 -17.65 3.82 0.77
CA GLN A 86 -17.69 5.10 1.51
C GLN A 86 -18.07 6.25 0.57
N GLN A 87 -17.55 6.24 -0.67
CA GLN A 87 -17.92 7.25 -1.66
C GLN A 87 -19.41 7.19 -2.01
N ALA A 88 -19.97 5.98 -2.16
CA ALA A 88 -21.40 5.78 -2.36
C ALA A 88 -22.22 6.22 -1.15
N MET A 89 -21.73 5.98 0.08
CA MET A 89 -22.37 6.43 1.32
C MET A 89 -22.35 7.96 1.43
N LEU A 90 -21.24 8.61 1.11
CA LEU A 90 -21.11 10.07 1.11
C LEU A 90 -22.04 10.72 0.08
N ASN A 91 -22.12 10.16 -1.13
CA ASN A 91 -23.05 10.65 -2.16
C ASN A 91 -24.50 10.47 -1.72
N ARG A 92 -24.84 9.31 -1.14
CA ARG A 92 -26.17 9.04 -0.58
C ARG A 92 -26.53 10.02 0.54
N LEU A 93 -25.58 10.34 1.41
CA LEU A 93 -25.77 11.29 2.51
C LEU A 93 -25.93 12.72 1.95
N ALA A 94 -25.13 13.12 0.96
CA ALA A 94 -25.27 14.42 0.30
C ALA A 94 -26.67 14.59 -0.34
N ASP A 95 -27.22 13.54 -0.94
CA ASP A 95 -28.58 13.54 -1.49
C ASP A 95 -29.64 13.69 -0.39
N GLU A 96 -29.50 12.97 0.72
CA GLU A 96 -30.45 12.97 1.85
C GLU A 96 -30.51 14.34 2.56
N TYR A 97 -29.37 15.00 2.74
CA TYR A 97 -29.27 16.28 3.46
C TYR A 97 -29.27 17.52 2.54
N SER A 98 -29.44 17.33 1.24
CA SER A 98 -29.42 18.42 0.24
C SER A 98 -30.39 19.58 0.54
N ASN A 99 -31.59 19.26 1.03
CA ASN A 99 -32.60 20.26 1.39
C ASN A 99 -32.22 21.07 2.64
N GLU A 100 -31.56 20.43 3.60
CA GLU A 100 -31.10 21.09 4.83
C GLU A 100 -29.91 22.01 4.55
N LEU A 101 -28.97 21.58 3.72
CA LEU A 101 -27.82 22.40 3.30
C LEU A 101 -28.26 23.65 2.53
N ASN A 102 -29.24 23.52 1.65
CA ASN A 102 -29.84 24.67 0.95
C ASN A 102 -30.52 25.66 1.91
N THR A 103 -31.15 25.15 2.98
CA THR A 103 -31.78 25.97 4.02
C THR A 103 -30.73 26.68 4.89
N LEU A 104 -29.57 26.05 5.09
CA LEU A 104 -28.42 26.61 5.83
C LEU A 104 -27.55 27.55 4.99
N GLY A 105 -27.85 27.73 3.69
CA GLY A 105 -27.12 28.64 2.80
C GLY A 105 -25.72 28.17 2.43
N VAL A 106 -25.40 26.89 2.67
CA VAL A 106 -24.15 26.26 2.24
C VAL A 106 -24.34 25.85 0.78
N ARG A 107 -23.60 26.49 -0.14
CA ARG A 107 -23.60 26.19 -1.58
C ARG A 107 -22.29 25.54 -2.00
#